data_AF-A0A0H3ZVT9-F1
#
_entry.id   AF-A0A0H3ZVT9-F1
#
_cell.length_a   1.000
_cell.length_b   1.000
_cell.length_c   1.000
_cell.angle_alpha   90.00
_cell.angle_beta   90.00
_cell.angle_gamma   90.00
#
_symmetry.space_group_name_H-M   'P 1'
#
loop_
_entity.id
_entity.type
_entity.pdbx_description
1 polymer ?
#
loop_
_entity_poly.entity_id
_entity_poly.type
_entity_poly.pdbx_seq_one_letter_code
_entity_poly.pdbx_strand_id
1 'polypeptide(L)'
;MLRDPQTNQLSPFLPRHRSHQFTNVLAVSVQPISVGERILTRFTDKKRGIVANQTYTVIMASNGLIEALNVEGQRLCLDPKSLSDGHWDYAYTKTADMAQGSTYAHVIAVVKGKGALTDIRRAGIDQTRASQHIRIYTDHPKAMLKQWINQDTNKASALETQQGKTPVIMQYFNDAPLPKENPKYHDINGEFDARCFSEHIKETLPKFTESLAIHLLGTPNKSQSNKHTMVFGQGRETTEIQLTGEFRGHFKDNVTGEQGTLINLLMSREAINYKAADKLINDKDKCGLSENPAHDQLTQTLTDRTAKFIGYAKEYWNQSIPLKGTPAEILLNSKDFNTEGK
;
A
#
# COMPACT_ATOMS: atom_id res chain seq x y z
N MET A 1 -8.37 8.46 40.23
CA MET A 1 -8.52 7.49 41.34
C MET A 1 -9.63 6.53 40.95
N LEU A 2 -9.51 5.24 41.28
CA LEU A 2 -10.57 4.25 41.10
C LEU A 2 -11.31 4.06 42.42
N ARG A 3 -12.63 3.88 42.33
CA ARG A 3 -13.50 3.60 43.46
C ARG A 3 -13.79 2.11 43.51
N ASP A 4 -13.47 1.47 44.62
CA ASP A 4 -13.85 0.09 44.86
C ASP A 4 -15.37 0.01 45.17
N PRO A 5 -16.15 -0.79 44.44
CA PRO A 5 -17.60 -0.88 44.63
C PRO A 5 -18.02 -1.60 45.92
N GLN A 6 -17.17 -2.45 46.51
CA GLN A 6 -17.45 -3.16 47.76
C GLN A 6 -17.03 -2.36 48.98
N THR A 7 -15.85 -1.74 48.93
CA THR A 7 -15.27 -1.02 50.09
C THR A 7 -15.49 0.49 50.03
N ASN A 8 -15.95 1.01 48.90
CA ASN A 8 -16.17 2.43 48.63
C ASN A 8 -14.91 3.30 48.69
N GLN A 9 -13.73 2.68 48.80
CA GLN A 9 -12.46 3.38 48.94
C GLN A 9 -11.94 3.89 47.60
N LEU A 10 -11.35 5.08 47.63
CA LEU A 10 -10.67 5.67 46.49
C LEU A 10 -9.19 5.29 46.52
N SER A 11 -8.71 4.67 45.45
CA SER A 11 -7.30 4.31 45.28
C SER A 11 -6.70 5.00 44.05
N PRO A 12 -5.42 5.40 44.08
CA PRO A 12 -4.75 5.90 42.89
C PRO A 12 -4.65 4.79 41.82
N PHE A 13 -4.91 5.14 40.57
CA PHE A 13 -4.72 4.23 39.43
C PHE A 13 -3.42 4.61 38.73
N LEU A 14 -2.44 3.70 38.80
CA LEU A 14 -1.16 3.83 38.13
C LEU A 14 -1.11 2.79 37.00
N PRO A 15 -1.29 3.19 35.72
CA PRO A 15 -1.34 2.25 34.60
C PRO A 15 -0.11 1.34 34.53
N ARG A 16 1.08 1.87 34.87
CA ARG A 16 2.35 1.12 34.89
C ARG A 16 2.34 -0.09 35.83
N HIS A 17 1.52 -0.07 36.89
CA HIS A 17 1.49 -1.09 37.94
C HIS A 17 0.26 -2.01 37.85
N ARG A 18 -0.35 -2.10 36.67
CA ARG A 18 -1.53 -2.95 36.43
C ARG A 18 -1.29 -3.85 35.22
N SER A 19 -1.64 -5.12 35.39
CA SER A 19 -1.66 -6.08 34.29
C SER A 19 -2.88 -5.83 33.42
N HIS A 20 -2.69 -5.96 32.11
CA HIS A 20 -3.77 -5.91 31.11
C HIS A 20 -4.76 -7.08 31.26
N GLN A 21 -4.40 -8.14 31.98
CA GLN A 21 -5.20 -9.37 32.08
C GLN A 21 -6.53 -9.22 32.82
N PHE A 22 -6.67 -8.21 33.69
CA PHE A 22 -7.87 -8.01 34.52
C PHE A 22 -8.37 -6.57 34.54
N THR A 23 -7.94 -5.75 33.58
CA THR A 23 -8.33 -4.34 33.50
C THR A 23 -8.98 -4.06 32.16
N ASN A 24 -10.29 -3.81 32.18
CA ASN A 24 -11.05 -3.41 30.99
C ASN A 24 -11.46 -1.93 31.10
N VAL A 25 -11.45 -1.24 29.96
CA VAL A 25 -12.00 0.11 29.83
C VAL A 25 -13.33 0.00 29.10
N LEU A 26 -14.38 0.57 29.68
CA LEU A 26 -15.74 0.46 29.20
C LEU A 26 -16.33 1.86 29.04
N ALA A 27 -17.11 2.07 27.99
CA ALA A 27 -17.92 3.25 27.81
C ALA A 27 -19.36 2.94 28.23
N VAL A 28 -19.94 3.79 29.08
CA VAL A 28 -21.34 3.67 29.49
C VAL A 28 -22.20 4.49 28.56
N SER A 29 -23.29 3.91 28.06
CA SER A 29 -24.32 4.61 27.31
C SER A 29 -25.71 4.18 27.78
N VAL A 30 -26.71 5.05 27.57
CA VAL A 30 -28.11 4.74 27.88
C VAL A 30 -28.84 4.48 26.57
N GLN A 31 -29.52 3.33 26.48
CA GLN A 31 -30.22 2.88 25.28
C GLN A 31 -31.67 2.52 25.62
N PRO A 32 -32.67 2.94 24.81
CA PRO A 32 -34.08 2.64 25.05
C PRO A 32 -34.45 1.21 24.65
N ILE A 33 -34.95 0.39 25.57
CA ILE A 33 -35.32 -1.00 25.28
C ILE A 33 -36.84 -1.20 25.35
N SER A 34 -37.37 -2.09 24.52
CA SER A 34 -38.80 -2.41 24.44
C SER A 34 -39.02 -3.91 24.23
N VAL A 35 -40.26 -4.36 24.45
CA VAL A 35 -40.65 -5.75 24.16
C VAL A 35 -40.59 -5.99 22.65
N GLY A 36 -40.04 -7.14 22.25
CA GLY A 36 -39.80 -7.51 20.85
C GLY A 36 -38.40 -7.16 20.34
N GLU A 37 -37.64 -6.33 21.08
CA GLU A 37 -36.29 -5.92 20.68
C GLU A 37 -35.32 -7.12 20.65
N ARG A 38 -34.39 -7.11 19.69
CA ARG A 38 -33.32 -8.11 19.63
C ARG A 38 -32.04 -7.56 20.24
N ILE A 39 -31.52 -8.26 21.23
CA ILE A 39 -30.28 -7.90 21.94
C ILE A 39 -29.26 -9.04 21.89
N LEU A 40 -27.99 -8.71 22.08
CA LEU A 40 -26.92 -9.69 22.27
C LEU A 40 -26.06 -9.29 23.46
N THR A 41 -25.54 -10.29 24.16
CA THR A 41 -24.63 -10.09 25.28
C THR A 41 -23.18 -9.96 24.80
N ARG A 42 -22.39 -9.10 25.46
CA ARG A 42 -20.96 -8.88 25.14
C ARG A 42 -20.01 -9.56 26.11
N PHE A 43 -20.54 -10.40 26.99
CA PHE A 43 -19.82 -11.09 28.05
C PHE A 43 -20.29 -12.52 28.18
N THR A 44 -19.45 -13.34 28.82
CA THR A 44 -19.76 -14.72 29.17
C THR A 44 -19.79 -14.84 30.69
N ASP A 45 -20.89 -15.34 31.25
CA ASP A 45 -21.02 -15.68 32.66
C ASP A 45 -21.40 -17.16 32.79
N LYS A 46 -20.41 -17.98 33.15
CA LYS A 46 -20.59 -19.43 33.31
C LYS A 46 -21.56 -19.79 34.42
N LYS A 47 -21.66 -18.98 35.48
CA LYS A 47 -22.56 -19.27 36.63
C LYS A 47 -24.01 -19.05 36.26
N ARG A 48 -24.28 -18.01 35.45
CA ARG A 48 -25.61 -17.68 34.94
C ARG A 48 -25.95 -18.37 33.61
N GLY A 49 -25.01 -19.11 33.03
CA GLY A 49 -25.19 -19.75 31.72
C GLY A 49 -25.24 -18.76 30.55
N ILE A 50 -24.71 -17.54 30.72
CA ILE A 50 -24.71 -16.50 29.69
C ILE A 50 -23.50 -16.71 28.78
N VAL A 51 -23.73 -16.80 27.48
CA VAL A 51 -22.68 -16.91 26.46
C VAL A 51 -22.59 -15.61 25.66
N ALA A 52 -21.38 -15.12 25.42
CA ALA A 52 -21.16 -13.91 24.63
C ALA A 52 -21.61 -14.07 23.16
N ASN A 53 -22.06 -12.97 22.56
CA ASN A 53 -22.53 -12.85 21.18
C ASN A 53 -23.77 -13.69 20.83
N GLN A 54 -24.46 -14.24 21.84
CA GLN A 54 -25.72 -14.93 21.64
C GLN A 54 -26.88 -13.93 21.54
N THR A 55 -27.81 -14.16 20.63
CA THR A 55 -28.94 -13.27 20.40
C THR A 55 -30.17 -13.71 21.18
N TYR A 56 -30.82 -12.73 21.81
CA TYR A 56 -32.05 -12.89 22.58
C TYR A 56 -33.11 -11.91 22.06
N THR A 57 -34.38 -12.23 22.27
CA THR A 57 -35.53 -11.37 21.99
C THR A 57 -36.20 -11.01 23.31
N VAL A 58 -36.35 -9.71 23.56
CA VAL A 58 -36.93 -9.17 24.80
C VAL A 58 -38.41 -9.53 24.86
N ILE A 59 -38.81 -10.18 25.94
CA ILE A 59 -40.21 -10.54 26.21
C ILE A 59 -40.86 -9.65 27.27
N MET A 60 -40.03 -9.04 28.13
CA MET A 60 -40.48 -8.10 29.17
C MET A 60 -39.43 -7.02 29.37
N ALA A 61 -39.87 -5.77 29.42
CA ALA A 61 -39.02 -4.62 29.70
C ALA A 61 -39.69 -3.74 30.77
N SER A 62 -39.04 -3.62 31.93
CA SER A 62 -39.49 -2.79 33.06
C SER A 62 -38.32 -2.05 33.70
N ASN A 63 -38.60 -1.09 34.58
CA ASN A 63 -37.57 -0.29 35.26
C ASN A 63 -36.63 -1.08 36.19
N GLY A 64 -36.99 -2.32 36.56
CA GLY A 64 -36.20 -3.15 37.48
C GLY A 64 -35.79 -4.49 36.90
N LEU A 65 -36.32 -4.87 35.73
CA LEU A 65 -36.06 -6.18 35.15
C LEU A 65 -36.31 -6.16 33.64
N ILE A 66 -35.34 -6.67 32.90
CA ILE A 66 -35.46 -7.02 31.49
C ILE A 66 -35.35 -8.54 31.39
N GLU A 67 -36.31 -9.16 30.72
CA GLU A 67 -36.27 -10.59 30.39
C GLU A 67 -36.25 -10.78 28.88
N ALA A 68 -35.37 -11.66 28.42
CA ALA A 68 -35.24 -12.02 27.02
C ALA A 68 -35.07 -13.53 26.84
N LEU A 69 -35.51 -14.05 25.70
CA LEU A 69 -35.41 -15.46 25.32
C LEU A 69 -34.57 -15.63 24.06
N ASN A 70 -33.70 -16.62 24.04
CA ASN A 70 -33.07 -17.03 22.78
C ASN A 70 -33.98 -18.02 22.02
N VAL A 71 -33.54 -18.43 20.83
CA VAL A 71 -34.28 -19.39 19.98
C VAL A 71 -34.41 -20.78 20.60
N GLU A 72 -33.55 -21.13 21.55
CA GLU A 72 -33.55 -22.40 22.27
C GLU A 72 -34.41 -22.35 23.56
N GLY A 73 -35.03 -21.20 23.86
CA GLY A 73 -35.84 -21.00 25.07
C GLY A 73 -35.05 -20.70 26.34
N GLN A 74 -33.73 -20.46 26.25
CA GLN A 74 -32.91 -20.03 27.39
C GLN A 74 -33.27 -18.59 27.78
N ARG A 75 -33.49 -18.39 29.08
CA ARG A 75 -33.86 -17.09 29.67
C ARG A 75 -32.63 -16.28 30.03
N LEU A 76 -32.65 -15.01 29.64
CA LEU A 76 -31.72 -13.98 30.07
C LEU A 76 -32.50 -12.97 30.92
N CYS A 77 -32.10 -12.81 32.18
CA CYS A 77 -32.63 -11.80 33.09
C CYS A 77 -31.53 -10.77 33.35
N LEU A 78 -31.82 -9.49 33.09
CA LEU A 78 -30.89 -8.37 33.30
C LEU A 78 -31.52 -7.35 34.26
N ASP A 79 -30.74 -6.85 35.21
CA ASP A 79 -31.12 -5.69 36.02
C ASP A 79 -30.62 -4.39 35.35
N PRO A 80 -31.52 -3.49 34.87
CA PRO A 80 -31.13 -2.23 34.24
C PRO A 80 -30.32 -1.29 35.13
N LYS A 81 -30.39 -1.47 36.46
CA LYS A 81 -29.65 -0.66 37.44
C LYS A 81 -28.27 -1.21 37.74
N SER A 82 -28.01 -2.48 37.40
CA SER A 82 -26.72 -3.12 37.65
C SER A 82 -25.77 -2.91 36.47
N LEU A 83 -24.62 -2.28 36.75
CA LEU A 83 -23.56 -2.10 35.74
C LEU A 83 -23.01 -3.44 35.23
N SER A 84 -23.05 -4.52 36.03
CA SER A 84 -22.62 -5.85 35.59
C SER A 84 -23.47 -6.40 34.45
N ASP A 85 -24.72 -5.97 34.37
CA ASP A 85 -25.71 -6.44 33.41
C ASP A 85 -25.85 -5.49 32.22
N GLY A 86 -25.12 -4.37 32.22
CA GLY A 86 -25.07 -3.39 31.13
C GLY A 86 -24.23 -3.81 29.92
N HIS A 87 -23.72 -5.04 29.89
CA HIS A 87 -22.87 -5.56 28.81
C HIS A 87 -23.70 -6.20 27.69
N TRP A 88 -24.54 -5.41 27.03
CA TRP A 88 -25.35 -5.85 25.89
C TRP A 88 -25.39 -4.78 24.80
N ASP A 89 -25.67 -5.21 23.58
CA ASP A 89 -25.88 -4.34 22.41
C ASP A 89 -27.14 -4.79 21.66
N TYR A 90 -27.71 -3.92 20.82
CA TYR A 90 -28.74 -4.34 19.88
C TYR A 90 -28.18 -5.33 18.86
N ALA A 91 -28.98 -6.35 18.54
CA ALA A 91 -28.59 -7.41 17.61
C ALA A 91 -29.10 -7.20 16.18
N TYR A 92 -29.48 -5.96 15.81
CA TYR A 92 -29.95 -5.61 14.47
C TYR A 92 -28.83 -5.53 13.45
N THR A 93 -27.67 -5.03 13.87
CA THR A 93 -26.50 -4.87 13.02
C THR A 93 -25.33 -5.62 13.63
N LYS A 94 -24.44 -6.11 12.77
CA LYS A 94 -23.20 -6.78 13.17
C LYS A 94 -22.08 -6.22 12.32
N THR A 95 -20.88 -6.16 12.90
CA THR A 95 -19.68 -5.97 12.10
C THR A 95 -19.43 -7.22 11.25
N ALA A 96 -18.76 -7.06 10.10
CA ALA A 96 -18.40 -8.18 9.24
C ALA A 96 -17.68 -9.29 10.03
N ASP A 97 -16.71 -8.91 10.86
CA ASP A 97 -15.93 -9.82 11.71
C ASP A 97 -16.82 -10.59 12.71
N MET A 98 -17.87 -9.96 13.27
CA MET A 98 -18.83 -10.64 14.17
C MET A 98 -19.79 -11.59 13.44
N ALA A 99 -20.04 -11.36 12.15
CA ALA A 99 -20.91 -12.22 11.36
C ALA A 99 -20.19 -13.50 10.89
N GLN A 100 -18.87 -13.58 11.04
CA GLN A 100 -18.08 -14.73 10.63
C GLN A 100 -18.59 -16.03 11.28
N GLY A 101 -18.72 -17.09 10.49
CA GLY A 101 -19.26 -18.39 10.93
C GLY A 101 -20.79 -18.48 10.94
N SER A 102 -21.51 -17.36 10.76
CA SER A 102 -22.98 -17.37 10.63
C SER A 102 -23.41 -17.52 9.17
N THR A 103 -24.67 -17.87 8.95
CA THR A 103 -25.32 -17.87 7.62
C THR A 103 -26.74 -17.35 7.76
N TYR A 104 -27.15 -16.46 6.86
CA TYR A 104 -28.45 -15.81 6.85
C TYR A 104 -29.05 -15.87 5.45
N ALA A 105 -30.38 -16.03 5.33
CA ALA A 105 -31.05 -16.06 4.03
C ALA A 105 -30.83 -14.76 3.24
N HIS A 106 -31.01 -13.63 3.92
CA HIS A 106 -30.88 -12.30 3.34
C HIS A 106 -29.91 -11.46 4.15
N VAL A 107 -28.97 -10.80 3.48
CA VAL A 107 -27.99 -9.89 4.10
C VAL A 107 -28.13 -8.51 3.50
N ILE A 108 -28.13 -7.49 4.36
CA ILE A 108 -27.99 -6.09 3.97
C ILE A 108 -26.65 -5.61 4.51
N ALA A 109 -25.70 -5.35 3.61
CA ALA A 109 -24.38 -4.83 3.96
C ALA A 109 -24.34 -3.32 3.70
N VAL A 110 -23.70 -2.57 4.61
CA VAL A 110 -23.48 -1.13 4.45
C VAL A 110 -21.97 -0.91 4.41
N VAL A 111 -21.48 -0.47 3.26
CA VAL A 111 -20.05 -0.35 2.97
C VAL A 111 -19.72 1.07 2.56
N LYS A 112 -18.81 1.71 3.30
CA LYS A 112 -18.29 3.03 2.90
C LYS A 112 -17.43 2.87 1.66
N GLY A 113 -17.67 3.68 0.64
CA GLY A 113 -16.97 3.61 -0.64
C GLY A 113 -15.49 3.92 -0.52
N LYS A 114 -15.11 4.78 0.44
CA LYS A 114 -13.72 4.96 0.84
C LYS A 114 -13.52 4.87 2.36
N GLY A 115 -12.80 3.85 2.84
CA GLY A 115 -12.55 3.67 4.27
C GLY A 115 -11.45 2.67 4.59
N ALA A 116 -10.74 2.82 5.70
CA ALA A 116 -9.60 1.95 6.05
C ALA A 116 -9.94 0.44 6.16
N LEU A 117 -11.23 0.10 6.30
CA LEU A 117 -11.73 -1.27 6.38
C LEU A 117 -12.54 -1.69 5.13
N THR A 118 -12.52 -0.88 4.07
CA THR A 118 -13.23 -1.18 2.82
C THR A 118 -12.34 -2.04 1.92
N ASP A 119 -12.20 -3.30 2.29
CA ASP A 119 -11.28 -4.23 1.63
C ASP A 119 -11.98 -5.48 1.10
N ILE A 120 -11.32 -6.20 0.17
CA ILE A 120 -11.93 -7.37 -0.47
C ILE A 120 -12.18 -8.54 0.48
N ARG A 121 -11.39 -8.71 1.54
CA ARG A 121 -11.60 -9.80 2.50
C ARG A 121 -12.90 -9.58 3.27
N ARG A 122 -13.16 -8.34 3.69
CA ARG A 122 -14.43 -7.97 4.33
C ARG A 122 -15.61 -8.06 3.38
N ALA A 123 -15.46 -7.62 2.13
CA ALA A 123 -16.47 -7.82 1.11
C ALA A 123 -16.83 -9.31 0.92
N GLY A 124 -15.81 -10.18 0.91
CA GLY A 124 -15.98 -11.63 0.86
C GLY A 124 -16.72 -12.18 2.07
N ILE A 125 -16.43 -11.68 3.28
CA ILE A 125 -17.19 -12.06 4.48
C ILE A 125 -18.66 -11.68 4.29
N ASP A 126 -18.97 -10.41 3.97
CA ASP A 126 -20.34 -9.93 3.83
C ASP A 126 -21.14 -10.74 2.80
N GLN A 127 -20.53 -11.01 1.64
CA GLN A 127 -21.16 -11.78 0.56
C GLN A 127 -21.40 -13.24 0.92
N THR A 128 -20.44 -13.90 1.58
CA THR A 128 -20.53 -15.34 1.90
C THR A 128 -21.46 -15.64 3.07
N ARG A 129 -21.95 -14.63 3.81
CA ARG A 129 -22.97 -14.85 4.85
C ARG A 129 -24.38 -14.99 4.29
N ALA A 130 -24.64 -14.52 3.06
CA ALA A 130 -25.94 -14.62 2.43
C ALA A 130 -26.10 -15.98 1.73
N SER A 131 -27.12 -16.76 2.10
CA SER A 131 -27.43 -18.02 1.41
C SER A 131 -28.37 -17.85 0.21
N GLN A 132 -29.12 -16.76 0.13
CA GLN A 132 -30.05 -16.50 -0.99
C GLN A 132 -29.81 -15.15 -1.65
N HIS A 133 -29.75 -14.06 -0.88
CA HIS A 133 -29.65 -12.71 -1.44
C HIS A 133 -28.85 -11.77 -0.56
N ILE A 134 -27.99 -10.96 -1.20
CA ILE A 134 -27.28 -9.85 -0.56
C ILE A 134 -27.63 -8.54 -1.25
N ARG A 135 -27.84 -7.48 -0.46
CA ARG A 135 -27.89 -6.11 -0.94
C ARG A 135 -26.80 -5.29 -0.28
N ILE A 136 -26.01 -4.59 -1.08
CA ILE A 136 -24.91 -3.74 -0.61
C ILE A 136 -25.31 -2.28 -0.83
N TYR A 137 -25.32 -1.51 0.25
CA TYR A 137 -25.51 -0.06 0.21
C TYR A 137 -24.16 0.62 0.40
N THR A 138 -23.86 1.56 -0.49
CA THR A 138 -22.62 2.34 -0.45
C THR A 138 -22.89 3.77 -0.92
N ASP A 139 -22.16 4.71 -0.35
CA ASP A 139 -22.18 6.12 -0.73
C ASP A 139 -21.50 6.36 -2.10
N HIS A 140 -20.55 5.51 -2.50
CA HIS A 140 -19.84 5.69 -3.77
C HIS A 140 -19.44 4.33 -4.43
N PRO A 141 -20.31 3.73 -5.27
CA PRO A 141 -20.11 2.39 -5.82
C PRO A 141 -18.79 2.18 -6.57
N LYS A 142 -18.40 3.15 -7.41
CA LYS A 142 -17.14 3.09 -8.16
C LYS A 142 -15.91 3.13 -7.25
N ALA A 143 -15.94 3.93 -6.19
CA ALA A 143 -14.83 4.04 -5.24
C ALA A 143 -14.71 2.77 -4.39
N MET A 144 -15.86 2.21 -3.96
CA MET A 144 -15.92 0.94 -3.25
C MET A 144 -15.25 -0.19 -4.06
N LEU A 145 -15.65 -0.35 -5.32
CA LEU A 145 -15.11 -1.39 -6.19
C LEU A 145 -13.61 -1.21 -6.41
N LYS A 146 -13.16 0.02 -6.70
CA LYS A 146 -11.73 0.33 -6.79
C LYS A 146 -11.01 -0.04 -5.51
N GLN A 147 -11.56 0.30 -4.35
CA GLN A 147 -10.88 0.04 -3.09
C GLN A 147 -10.83 -1.44 -2.76
N TRP A 148 -11.87 -2.23 -3.06
CA TRP A 148 -11.79 -3.69 -2.92
C TRP A 148 -10.66 -4.28 -3.78
N ILE A 149 -10.49 -3.81 -5.01
CA ILE A 149 -9.42 -4.28 -5.90
C ILE A 149 -8.04 -3.81 -5.40
N ASN A 150 -7.98 -2.58 -4.91
CA ASN A 150 -6.72 -1.85 -4.70
C ASN A 150 -6.16 -1.93 -3.29
N GLN A 151 -7.00 -2.18 -2.29
CA GLN A 151 -6.56 -2.20 -0.91
C GLN A 151 -5.87 -3.52 -0.62
N ASP A 152 -4.54 -3.46 -0.51
CA ASP A 152 -3.78 -4.61 -0.04
C ASP A 152 -4.18 -4.95 1.39
N THR A 153 -4.67 -6.17 1.56
CA THR A 153 -5.06 -6.75 2.85
C THR A 153 -3.96 -7.62 3.44
N ASN A 154 -2.84 -7.75 2.73
CA ASN A 154 -1.74 -8.56 3.17
C ASN A 154 -1.11 -7.92 4.42
N LYS A 155 -1.04 -8.71 5.48
CA LYS A 155 -0.40 -8.32 6.72
C LYS A 155 0.90 -9.11 6.79
N ALA A 156 1.98 -8.47 6.36
CA ALA A 156 3.30 -9.08 6.39
C ALA A 156 3.62 -9.57 7.82
N SER A 157 3.92 -10.84 7.94
CA SER A 157 4.38 -11.44 9.18
C SER A 157 5.83 -11.01 9.47
N ALA A 158 6.21 -11.02 10.75
CA ALA A 158 7.60 -10.75 11.14
C ALA A 158 8.59 -11.72 10.47
N LEU A 159 8.16 -12.96 10.18
CA LEU A 159 8.97 -13.96 9.50
C LEU A 159 9.25 -13.58 8.04
N GLU A 160 8.26 -13.07 7.31
CA GLU A 160 8.44 -12.62 5.92
C GLU A 160 9.37 -11.41 5.86
N THR A 161 9.16 -10.44 6.77
CA THR A 161 10.00 -9.24 6.85
C THR A 161 11.45 -9.57 7.24
N GLN A 162 11.66 -10.49 8.20
CA GLN A 162 13.00 -10.90 8.61
C GLN A 162 13.76 -11.63 7.50
N GLN A 163 13.05 -12.40 6.66
CA GLN A 163 13.65 -13.12 5.54
C GLN A 163 13.90 -12.23 4.30
N GLY A 164 13.59 -10.93 4.38
CA GLY A 164 13.72 -10.00 3.24
C GLY A 164 12.83 -10.36 2.05
N LYS A 165 11.81 -11.20 2.26
CA LYS A 165 10.87 -11.57 1.21
C LYS A 165 9.87 -10.44 1.07
N THR A 166 9.87 -9.78 -0.09
CA THR A 166 8.84 -8.80 -0.41
C THR A 166 7.50 -9.52 -0.43
N PRO A 167 6.50 -9.09 0.36
CA PRO A 167 5.17 -9.68 0.31
C PRO A 167 4.65 -9.56 -1.12
N VAL A 168 4.21 -10.69 -1.69
CA VAL A 168 3.62 -10.69 -3.03
C VAL A 168 2.28 -9.97 -2.91
N ILE A 169 2.13 -8.86 -3.64
CA ILE A 169 0.85 -8.19 -3.80
C ILE A 169 -0.02 -9.13 -4.63
N MET A 170 -0.93 -9.85 -3.98
CA MET A 170 -1.91 -10.68 -4.68
C MET A 170 -2.99 -9.78 -5.25
N GLN A 171 -3.04 -9.70 -6.58
CA GLN A 171 -4.20 -9.16 -7.28
C GLN A 171 -5.29 -10.23 -7.27
N TYR A 172 -6.42 -9.94 -6.60
CA TYR A 172 -7.54 -10.89 -6.52
C TYR A 172 -8.37 -10.91 -7.81
N PHE A 173 -8.28 -9.86 -8.63
CA PHE A 173 -8.98 -9.74 -9.90
C PHE A 173 -8.05 -9.14 -10.94
N ASN A 174 -8.11 -9.70 -12.15
CA ASN A 174 -7.36 -9.26 -13.33
C ASN A 174 -5.84 -9.44 -13.19
N ASP A 175 -5.32 -10.60 -13.63
CA ASP A 175 -3.89 -10.95 -13.58
C ASP A 175 -3.01 -10.05 -14.49
N ALA A 176 -3.64 -9.27 -15.38
CA ALA A 176 -2.98 -8.32 -16.29
C ALA A 176 -3.77 -7.01 -16.36
N PRO A 177 -3.81 -6.22 -15.28
CA PRO A 177 -4.62 -5.01 -15.22
C PRO A 177 -4.13 -4.00 -16.25
N LEU A 178 -5.08 -3.32 -16.91
CA LEU A 178 -4.73 -2.16 -17.72
C LEU A 178 -4.05 -1.12 -16.81
N PRO A 179 -3.14 -0.26 -17.31
CA PRO A 179 -2.50 0.75 -16.46
C PRO A 179 -3.50 1.64 -15.72
N LYS A 180 -4.66 1.93 -16.32
CA LYS A 180 -5.73 2.70 -15.68
C LYS A 180 -6.42 1.98 -14.52
N GLU A 181 -6.31 0.66 -14.47
CA GLU A 181 -6.90 -0.21 -13.45
C GLU A 181 -5.87 -0.61 -12.40
N ASN A 182 -4.57 -0.52 -12.71
CA ASN A 182 -3.50 -0.91 -11.81
C ASN A 182 -3.36 0.09 -10.65
N PRO A 183 -3.60 -0.34 -9.39
CA PRO A 183 -3.52 0.52 -8.21
C PRO A 183 -2.18 1.24 -8.03
N LYS A 184 -1.09 0.65 -8.53
CA LYS A 184 0.26 1.23 -8.45
C LYS A 184 0.35 2.59 -9.15
N TYR A 185 -0.52 2.84 -10.13
CA TYR A 185 -0.50 4.06 -10.93
C TYR A 185 -1.64 5.01 -10.55
N HIS A 186 -2.24 4.85 -9.36
CA HIS A 186 -3.33 5.71 -8.89
C HIS A 186 -2.84 6.77 -7.91
N ASP A 187 -3.49 7.94 -7.93
CA ASP A 187 -3.27 9.00 -6.97
C ASP A 187 -3.92 8.71 -5.61
N ILE A 188 -3.80 9.64 -4.66
CA ILE A 188 -4.42 9.55 -3.34
C ILE A 188 -5.95 9.39 -3.38
N ASN A 189 -6.60 9.71 -4.50
CA ASN A 189 -8.03 9.62 -4.72
C ASN A 189 -8.45 8.32 -5.42
N GLY A 190 -7.50 7.50 -5.88
CA GLY A 190 -7.77 6.28 -6.64
C GLY A 190 -8.07 6.56 -8.12
N GLU A 191 -7.60 7.70 -8.65
CA GLU A 191 -7.65 8.04 -10.07
C GLU A 191 -6.30 7.79 -10.73
N PHE A 192 -6.30 7.48 -12.03
CA PHE A 192 -5.07 7.19 -12.75
C PHE A 192 -4.16 8.43 -12.84
N ASP A 193 -2.95 8.31 -12.31
CA ASP A 193 -1.92 9.33 -12.38
C ASP A 193 -0.90 8.99 -13.48
N ALA A 194 -0.95 9.77 -14.56
CA ALA A 194 -0.04 9.63 -15.69
C ALA A 194 1.42 9.91 -15.32
N ARG A 195 1.69 10.75 -14.31
CA ARG A 195 3.06 11.07 -13.88
C ARG A 195 3.69 9.87 -13.21
N CYS A 196 3.03 9.33 -12.19
CA CYS A 196 3.45 8.11 -11.50
C CYS A 196 3.67 6.94 -12.49
N PHE A 197 2.74 6.76 -13.43
CA PHE A 197 2.90 5.76 -14.48
C PHE A 197 4.16 5.99 -15.35
N SER A 198 4.39 7.23 -15.79
CA SER A 198 5.54 7.56 -16.63
C SER A 198 6.88 7.40 -15.91
N GLU A 199 6.93 7.74 -14.62
CA GLU A 199 8.11 7.57 -13.76
C GLU A 199 8.43 6.09 -13.57
N HIS A 200 7.41 5.27 -13.30
CA HIS A 200 7.60 3.84 -13.14
C HIS A 200 8.22 3.18 -14.38
N ILE A 201 7.74 3.56 -15.58
CA ILE A 201 8.32 3.06 -16.84
C ILE A 201 9.77 3.51 -17.00
N LYS A 202 10.08 4.78 -16.70
CA LYS A 202 11.44 5.31 -16.78
C LYS A 202 12.41 4.62 -15.83
N GLU A 203 11.97 4.21 -14.64
CA GLU A 203 12.81 3.50 -13.68
C GLU A 203 12.98 2.01 -14.01
N THR A 204 11.96 1.39 -14.58
CA THR A 204 11.93 -0.07 -14.76
C THR A 204 12.52 -0.51 -16.09
N LEU A 205 12.28 0.25 -17.15
CA LEU A 205 12.75 -0.08 -18.50
C LEU A 205 14.29 -0.17 -18.61
N PRO A 206 15.10 0.71 -17.95
CA PRO A 206 16.57 0.61 -17.97
C PRO A 206 17.14 -0.69 -17.38
N LYS A 207 16.37 -1.45 -16.62
CA LYS A 207 16.78 -2.77 -16.11
C LYS A 207 16.95 -3.80 -17.24
N PHE A 208 16.28 -3.58 -18.38
CA PHE A 208 16.31 -4.42 -19.56
C PHE A 208 17.16 -3.84 -20.70
N THR A 209 18.03 -2.86 -20.41
CA THR A 209 18.76 -2.08 -21.43
C THR A 209 19.42 -2.96 -22.51
N GLU A 210 20.20 -3.97 -22.11
CA GLU A 210 20.97 -4.79 -23.05
C GLU A 210 20.06 -5.69 -23.91
N SER A 211 19.08 -6.34 -23.28
CA SER A 211 18.16 -7.25 -23.99
C SER A 211 17.26 -6.47 -24.95
N LEU A 212 16.75 -5.31 -24.53
CA LEU A 212 15.98 -4.40 -25.38
C LEU A 212 16.80 -3.84 -26.54
N ALA A 213 18.02 -3.40 -26.27
CA ALA A 213 18.92 -2.88 -27.29
C ALA A 213 19.19 -3.91 -28.39
N ILE A 214 19.48 -5.16 -28.00
CA ILE A 214 19.70 -6.26 -28.94
C ILE A 214 18.41 -6.60 -29.71
N HIS A 215 17.26 -6.59 -29.03
CA HIS A 215 15.97 -6.87 -29.68
C HIS A 215 15.64 -5.84 -30.76
N LEU A 216 15.84 -4.54 -30.46
CA LEU A 216 15.46 -3.43 -31.35
C LEU A 216 16.50 -3.14 -32.44
N LEU A 217 17.78 -3.26 -32.13
CA LEU A 217 18.87 -2.83 -33.01
C LEU A 217 19.71 -4.00 -33.55
N GLY A 218 19.43 -5.23 -33.12
CA GLY A 218 20.11 -6.44 -33.58
C GLY A 218 21.45 -6.68 -32.90
N THR A 219 22.47 -7.09 -33.65
CA THR A 219 23.77 -7.45 -33.08
C THR A 219 24.66 -6.21 -32.87
N PRO A 220 25.23 -5.99 -31.67
CA PRO A 220 26.12 -4.87 -31.41
C PRO A 220 27.44 -4.99 -32.18
N ASN A 221 27.98 -3.84 -32.55
CA ASN A 221 29.32 -3.73 -33.11
C ASN A 221 30.37 -3.83 -31.99
N LYS A 222 30.95 -5.03 -31.86
CA LYS A 222 31.90 -5.36 -30.80
C LYS A 222 33.19 -4.54 -30.83
N SER A 223 33.60 -4.01 -31.99
CA SER A 223 34.85 -3.24 -32.07
C SER A 223 34.72 -1.81 -31.57
N GLN A 224 33.50 -1.25 -31.61
CA GLN A 224 33.20 0.11 -31.13
C GLN A 224 32.53 0.13 -29.76
N SER A 225 31.94 -1.00 -29.34
CA SER A 225 31.34 -1.14 -28.00
C SER A 225 32.41 -1.26 -26.92
N ASN A 226 32.11 -0.76 -25.73
CA ASN A 226 32.98 -0.86 -24.55
C ASN A 226 32.15 -1.12 -23.28
N LYS A 227 32.80 -1.08 -22.11
CA LYS A 227 32.15 -1.36 -20.81
C LYS A 227 31.03 -0.36 -20.43
N HIS A 228 31.04 0.84 -21.01
CA HIS A 228 30.12 1.93 -20.72
C HIS A 228 29.10 2.17 -21.83
N THR A 229 29.40 1.81 -23.08
CA THR A 229 28.52 2.05 -24.23
C THR A 229 28.43 0.84 -25.15
N MET A 230 27.22 0.56 -25.61
CA MET A 230 26.90 -0.44 -26.62
C MET A 230 26.60 0.26 -27.94
N VAL A 231 27.32 -0.10 -29.00
CA VAL A 231 27.22 0.59 -30.30
C VAL A 231 26.65 -0.35 -31.34
N PHE A 232 25.69 0.13 -32.13
CA PHE A 232 25.06 -0.58 -33.24
C PHE A 232 25.33 0.16 -34.56
N GLY A 233 25.43 -0.57 -35.67
CA GLY A 233 25.74 -0.01 -36.99
C GLY A 233 27.23 -0.05 -37.37
N GLN A 234 27.56 0.54 -38.51
CA GLN A 234 28.91 0.53 -39.10
C GLN A 234 29.37 1.93 -39.51
N GLY A 235 30.67 2.18 -39.41
CA GLY A 235 31.26 3.45 -39.85
C GLY A 235 30.78 4.64 -39.02
N ARG A 236 30.16 5.63 -39.69
CA ARG A 236 29.59 6.84 -39.06
C ARG A 236 28.09 6.71 -38.77
N GLU A 237 27.44 5.66 -39.27
CA GLU A 237 26.01 5.42 -39.10
C GLU A 237 25.80 4.53 -37.88
N THR A 238 25.88 5.14 -36.70
CA THR A 238 25.87 4.41 -35.44
C THR A 238 24.79 4.88 -34.49
N THR A 239 24.20 3.93 -33.77
CA THR A 239 23.35 4.19 -32.61
C THR A 239 24.08 3.71 -31.36
N GLU A 240 24.31 4.61 -30.43
CA GLU A 240 25.01 4.35 -29.18
C GLU A 240 24.00 4.27 -28.03
N ILE A 241 24.16 3.27 -27.16
CA ILE A 241 23.34 3.08 -25.97
C ILE A 241 24.25 3.08 -24.74
N GLN A 242 23.92 3.90 -23.76
CA GLN A 242 24.67 4.02 -22.52
C GLN A 242 24.33 2.86 -21.57
N LEU A 243 25.36 2.14 -21.11
CA LEU A 243 25.25 1.00 -20.20
C LEU A 243 25.53 1.36 -18.73
N THR A 244 26.14 2.50 -18.43
CA THR A 244 26.53 2.83 -17.04
C THR A 244 26.27 4.29 -16.70
N GLY A 245 26.12 4.56 -15.41
CA GLY A 245 25.91 5.89 -14.85
C GLY A 245 24.43 6.28 -14.85
N GLU A 246 24.17 7.53 -14.45
CA GLU A 246 22.83 8.11 -14.35
C GLU A 246 22.02 8.03 -15.66
N PHE A 247 22.72 8.11 -16.80
CA PHE A 247 22.11 8.03 -18.13
C PHE A 247 22.02 6.60 -18.68
N ARG A 248 22.13 5.55 -17.86
CA ARG A 248 21.96 4.17 -18.33
C ARG A 248 20.59 4.00 -19.03
N GLY A 249 20.61 3.41 -20.22
CA GLY A 249 19.43 3.28 -21.08
C GLY A 249 19.14 4.51 -21.94
N HIS A 250 19.98 5.55 -21.92
CA HIS A 250 19.90 6.59 -22.93
C HIS A 250 20.53 6.13 -24.24
N PHE A 251 19.92 6.51 -25.35
CA PHE A 251 20.46 6.29 -26.68
C PHE A 251 20.77 7.61 -27.38
N LYS A 252 21.69 7.52 -28.34
CA LYS A 252 22.00 8.58 -29.29
C LYS A 252 22.19 7.97 -30.66
N ASP A 253 21.40 8.41 -31.63
CA ASP A 253 21.53 8.06 -33.04
C ASP A 253 22.38 9.13 -33.74
N ASN A 254 23.55 8.74 -34.22
CA ASN A 254 24.47 9.66 -34.89
C ASN A 254 24.09 9.93 -36.36
N VAL A 255 23.09 9.24 -36.91
CA VAL A 255 22.57 9.49 -38.26
C VAL A 255 21.52 10.59 -38.23
N THR A 256 20.50 10.41 -37.38
CA THR A 256 19.36 11.34 -37.29
C THR A 256 19.63 12.47 -36.29
N GLY A 257 20.60 12.30 -35.39
CA GLY A 257 20.82 13.19 -34.25
C GLY A 257 19.81 13.00 -33.12
N GLU A 258 18.91 12.02 -33.24
CA GLU A 258 17.93 11.70 -32.20
C GLU A 258 18.63 11.18 -30.94
N GLN A 259 18.14 11.62 -29.79
CA GLN A 259 18.63 11.17 -28.50
C GLN A 259 17.48 11.12 -27.50
N GLY A 260 17.56 10.20 -26.55
CA GLY A 260 16.49 10.04 -25.56
C GLY A 260 16.67 8.80 -24.70
N THR A 261 15.61 8.45 -23.98
CA THR A 261 15.56 7.23 -23.17
C THR A 261 15.15 6.01 -24.00
N LEU A 262 15.24 4.80 -23.45
CA LEU A 262 14.75 3.59 -24.11
C LEU A 262 13.29 3.68 -24.57
N ILE A 263 12.40 4.39 -23.84
CA ILE A 263 11.01 4.54 -24.28
C ILE A 263 10.92 5.38 -25.55
N ASN A 264 11.78 6.40 -25.71
CA ASN A 264 11.87 7.17 -26.95
C ASN A 264 12.34 6.30 -28.12
N LEU A 265 13.27 5.37 -27.87
CA LEU A 265 13.74 4.41 -28.90
C LEU A 265 12.62 3.44 -29.32
N LEU A 266 11.86 2.90 -28.37
CA LEU A 266 10.69 2.06 -28.64
C LEU A 266 9.62 2.81 -29.45
N MET A 267 9.38 4.07 -29.09
CA MET A 267 8.44 4.94 -29.82
C MET A 267 8.90 5.19 -31.26
N SER A 268 10.20 5.40 -31.50
CA SER A 268 10.70 5.70 -32.85
C SER A 268 10.81 4.47 -33.74
N ARG A 269 11.18 3.30 -33.20
CA ARG A 269 11.45 2.08 -33.99
C ARG A 269 10.23 1.19 -34.18
N GLU A 270 9.38 1.04 -33.16
CA GLU A 270 8.25 0.11 -33.18
C GLU A 270 6.88 0.79 -32.99
N ALA A 271 6.83 2.12 -32.93
CA ALA A 271 5.62 2.90 -32.63
C ALA A 271 4.93 2.49 -31.31
N ILE A 272 5.71 1.97 -30.35
CA ILE A 272 5.24 1.50 -29.05
C ILE A 272 5.12 2.68 -28.09
N ASN A 273 3.91 2.91 -27.56
CA ASN A 273 3.66 3.92 -26.52
C ASN A 273 3.89 3.36 -25.10
N TYR A 274 3.80 4.23 -24.08
CA TYR A 274 3.97 3.85 -22.66
C TYR A 274 3.10 2.67 -22.21
N LYS A 275 1.86 2.54 -22.72
CA LYS A 275 0.97 1.42 -22.37
C LYS A 275 1.48 0.10 -22.93
N ALA A 276 1.95 0.10 -24.16
CA ALA A 276 2.53 -1.08 -24.79
C ALA A 276 3.89 -1.44 -24.18
N ALA A 277 4.68 -0.45 -23.76
CA ALA A 277 5.92 -0.66 -23.01
C ALA A 277 5.67 -1.31 -21.63
N ASP A 278 4.65 -0.88 -20.88
CA ASP A 278 4.24 -1.53 -19.62
C ASP A 278 3.88 -3.01 -19.84
N LYS A 279 3.11 -3.29 -20.90
CA LYS A 279 2.77 -4.67 -21.26
C LYS A 279 4.02 -5.50 -21.59
N LEU A 280 4.97 -4.93 -22.32
CA LEU A 280 6.22 -5.59 -22.71
C LEU A 280 7.12 -5.88 -21.49
N ILE A 281 7.13 -5.00 -20.49
CA ILE A 281 7.80 -5.26 -19.20
C ILE A 281 7.10 -6.39 -18.43
N ASN A 282 5.76 -6.39 -18.41
CA ASN A 282 4.98 -7.41 -17.70
C ASN A 282 5.05 -8.79 -18.38
N ASP A 283 5.13 -8.84 -19.71
CA ASP A 283 5.26 -10.05 -20.52
C ASP A 283 6.73 -10.37 -20.88
N LYS A 284 7.70 -9.94 -20.05
CA LYS A 284 9.15 -10.02 -20.35
C LYS A 284 9.63 -11.40 -20.84
N ASP A 285 9.10 -12.48 -20.27
CA ASP A 285 9.49 -13.85 -20.62
C ASP A 285 9.02 -14.24 -22.03
N LYS A 286 7.85 -13.77 -22.47
CA LYS A 286 7.34 -14.01 -23.83
C LYS A 286 8.09 -13.21 -24.87
N CYS A 287 8.58 -12.02 -24.50
CA CYS A 287 9.35 -11.12 -25.36
C CYS A 287 10.85 -11.45 -25.38
N GLY A 288 11.31 -12.44 -24.60
CA GLY A 288 12.73 -12.80 -24.51
C GLY A 288 13.60 -11.74 -23.83
N LEU A 289 13.00 -10.90 -22.97
CA LEU A 289 13.70 -9.81 -22.30
C LEU A 289 14.27 -10.29 -20.97
N SER A 290 15.59 -10.23 -20.87
CA SER A 290 16.32 -10.53 -19.64
C SER A 290 16.66 -9.25 -18.87
N GLU A 291 16.35 -9.24 -17.58
CA GLU A 291 16.77 -8.20 -16.65
C GLU A 291 18.28 -8.34 -16.35
N ASN A 292 19.02 -7.23 -16.34
CA ASN A 292 20.43 -7.24 -15.96
C ASN A 292 20.55 -7.24 -14.42
N PRO A 293 21.07 -8.32 -13.80
CA PRO A 293 21.16 -8.43 -12.34
C PRO A 293 22.11 -7.39 -11.71
N ALA A 294 23.01 -6.80 -12.50
CA ALA A 294 23.93 -5.76 -12.06
C ALA A 294 23.40 -4.33 -12.31
N HIS A 295 22.11 -4.16 -12.65
CA HIS A 295 21.52 -2.85 -12.97
C HIS A 295 21.89 -1.77 -11.95
N ASP A 296 21.61 -2.01 -10.66
CA ASP A 296 21.84 -1.00 -9.61
C ASP A 296 23.32 -0.60 -9.50
N GLN A 297 24.22 -1.58 -9.63
CA GLN A 297 25.67 -1.35 -9.62
C GLN A 297 26.12 -0.53 -10.84
N LEU A 298 25.60 -0.86 -12.03
CA LEU A 298 25.96 -0.19 -13.28
C LEU A 298 25.42 1.24 -13.35
N THR A 299 24.22 1.49 -12.81
CA THR A 299 23.64 2.84 -12.69
C THR A 299 24.49 3.74 -11.78
N GLN A 300 25.09 3.18 -10.72
CA GLN A 300 26.00 3.92 -9.83
C GLN A 300 27.44 4.00 -10.36
N THR A 301 27.77 3.24 -11.41
CA THR A 301 29.12 3.22 -11.97
C THR A 301 29.42 4.50 -12.73
N LEU A 302 30.43 5.23 -12.27
CA LEU A 302 30.93 6.42 -12.96
C LEU A 302 31.64 6.04 -14.26
N THR A 303 31.42 6.83 -15.31
CA THR A 303 32.24 6.70 -16.53
C THR A 303 33.68 7.13 -16.25
N ASP A 304 34.64 6.59 -17.00
CA ASP A 304 36.07 6.93 -16.84
C ASP A 304 36.32 8.46 -16.91
N ARG A 305 35.59 9.16 -17.79
CA ARG A 305 35.65 10.62 -17.93
C ARG A 305 35.10 11.33 -16.69
N THR A 306 33.93 10.92 -16.21
CA THR A 306 33.31 11.52 -15.01
C THR A 306 34.14 11.25 -13.76
N ALA A 307 34.67 10.03 -13.60
CA ALA A 307 35.56 9.66 -12.51
C ALA A 307 36.83 10.55 -12.50
N LYS A 308 37.41 10.81 -13.67
CA LYS A 308 38.57 11.71 -13.82
C LYS A 308 38.23 13.15 -13.44
N PHE A 309 37.08 13.67 -13.86
CA PHE A 309 36.63 15.01 -13.45
C PHE A 309 36.35 15.11 -11.95
N ILE A 310 35.74 14.09 -11.36
CA ILE A 310 35.54 14.04 -9.90
C ILE A 310 36.89 14.00 -9.18
N GLY A 311 37.88 13.27 -9.73
CA GLY A 311 39.26 13.29 -9.24
C GLY A 311 39.85 14.69 -9.25
N TYR A 312 39.78 15.39 -10.38
CA TYR A 312 40.25 16.78 -10.49
C TYR A 312 39.50 17.73 -9.55
N ALA A 313 38.17 17.58 -9.44
CA ALA A 313 37.37 18.40 -8.52
C ALA A 313 37.79 18.19 -7.06
N LYS A 314 38.06 16.94 -6.64
CA LYS A 314 38.57 16.63 -5.30
C LYS A 314 39.98 17.18 -5.08
N GLU A 315 40.84 17.12 -6.09
CA GLU A 315 42.18 17.67 -6.04
C GLU A 315 42.15 19.20 -5.88
N TYR A 316 41.36 19.89 -6.72
CA TYR A 316 41.13 21.34 -6.59
C TYR A 316 40.47 21.71 -5.27
N TRP A 317 39.53 20.91 -4.78
CA TRP A 317 38.93 21.11 -3.47
C TRP A 317 39.98 20.98 -2.35
N ASN A 318 40.89 20.01 -2.42
CA ASN A 318 41.92 19.82 -1.40
C ASN A 318 42.99 20.91 -1.44
N GLN A 319 43.35 21.37 -2.63
CA GLN A 319 44.31 22.46 -2.84
C GLN A 319 43.68 23.85 -2.69
N SER A 320 42.36 23.96 -2.57
CA SER A 320 41.68 25.25 -2.43
C SER A 320 41.99 25.91 -1.08
N ILE A 321 42.22 27.22 -1.14
CA ILE A 321 42.42 28.08 0.02
C ILE A 321 41.03 28.62 0.44
N PRO A 322 40.73 28.73 1.75
CA PRO A 322 39.50 29.36 2.22
C PRO A 322 39.34 30.77 1.63
N LEU A 323 38.16 31.07 1.10
CA LEU A 323 37.87 32.37 0.47
C LEU A 323 37.62 33.49 1.49
N LYS A 324 37.52 33.17 2.78
CA LYS A 324 37.17 34.10 3.86
C LYS A 324 38.17 35.25 3.97
N GLY A 325 37.68 36.49 3.83
CA GLY A 325 38.45 37.73 3.90
C GLY A 325 39.19 38.09 2.60
N THR A 326 38.95 37.37 1.49
CA THR A 326 39.61 37.65 0.21
C THR A 326 38.77 38.58 -0.68
N PRO A 327 39.38 39.38 -1.58
CA PRO A 327 38.65 40.16 -2.59
C PRO A 327 37.74 39.29 -3.47
N ALA A 328 38.06 38.01 -3.63
CA ALA A 328 37.25 37.05 -4.40
C ALA A 328 35.92 36.72 -3.70
N GLU A 329 35.88 36.62 -2.36
CA GLU A 329 34.64 36.43 -1.60
C GLU A 329 33.69 37.62 -1.77
N ILE A 330 34.22 38.85 -1.70
CA ILE A 330 33.44 40.07 -1.89
C ILE A 330 32.81 40.11 -3.30
N LEU A 331 33.59 39.75 -4.32
CA LEU A 331 33.12 39.71 -5.72
C LEU A 331 32.06 38.61 -5.94
N LEU A 332 32.23 37.43 -5.36
CA LEU A 332 31.29 36.31 -5.53
C LEU A 332 29.97 36.56 -4.80
N ASN A 333 30.03 37.11 -3.58
CA ASN A 333 28.85 37.52 -2.83
C ASN A 333 28.10 38.66 -3.51
N SER A 334 28.80 39.59 -4.20
CA SER A 334 28.14 40.64 -5.00
C SER A 334 27.40 40.11 -6.25
N LYS A 335 27.60 38.83 -6.59
CA LYS A 335 26.96 38.14 -7.73
C LYS A 335 25.99 37.04 -7.27
N ASP A 336 25.52 37.08 -6.03
CA ASP A 336 24.58 36.12 -5.43
C ASP A 336 25.05 34.66 -5.39
N PHE A 337 26.37 34.42 -5.47
CA PHE A 337 26.91 33.08 -5.24
C PHE A 337 27.16 32.88 -3.74
N ASN A 338 26.54 31.86 -3.15
CA ASN A 338 26.74 31.53 -1.74
C ASN A 338 28.16 30.97 -1.52
N THR A 339 29.01 31.73 -0.83
CA THR A 339 30.39 31.35 -0.50
C THR A 339 30.54 30.71 0.88
N GLU A 340 29.45 30.16 1.46
CA GLU A 340 29.55 29.34 2.67
C GLU A 340 30.58 28.22 2.44
N GLY A 341 31.62 28.25 3.28
CA GLY A 341 32.94 27.76 2.91
C GLY A 341 33.12 26.24 2.94
N LYS A 342 34.40 25.87 2.80
CA LYS A 342 34.95 24.71 3.51
C LYS A 342 34.80 24.88 5.01
#